data_AF-A0A0G0M365-F1
#
_entry.id   AF-A0A0G0M365-F1
#
_cell.length_a   1.000
_cell.length_b   1.000
_cell.length_c   1.000
_cell.angle_alpha   90.00
_cell.angle_beta   90.00
_cell.angle_gamma   90.00
#
_symmetry.space_group_name_H-M   'P 1'
#
loop_
_entity.id
_entity.type
_entity.pdbx_description
1 polymer ?
#
loop_
_entity_poly.entity_id
_entity_poly.type
_entity_poly.pdbx_seq_one_letter_code
_entity_poly.pdbx_strand_id
1 'polypeptide(L)'
;MIEVFLLKLLDVMLNTVRSAFFVRNKHFLASLLTAISTFTYFLIIVKLLQISSFFSIALVSLAAFLGSYIPPIIIRRLEKDKVWVFDITPNSNENGKEFANQMRNKGFSVVTYKSYNKGNECVVCSKVFSKNKTHSRLIKKNIPRGFKWHIVSAID
;
A
#
# COMPACT_ATOMS: atom_id res chain seq x y z
N MET A 1 3.40 -11.03 -34.24
CA MET A 1 4.15 -11.35 -33.00
C MET A 1 4.02 -10.27 -31.93
N ILE A 2 4.32 -8.99 -32.22
CA ILE A 2 4.17 -7.89 -31.24
C ILE A 2 2.73 -7.75 -30.72
N GLU A 3 1.73 -7.98 -31.57
CA GLU A 3 0.33 -7.95 -31.16
C GLU A 3 -0.01 -9.00 -30.08
N VAL A 4 0.52 -10.23 -30.20
CA VAL A 4 0.29 -11.30 -29.22
C VAL A 4 0.97 -10.96 -27.89
N PHE A 5 2.15 -10.34 -27.97
CA PHE A 5 2.85 -9.82 -26.79
C PHE A 5 2.03 -8.76 -26.07
N LEU A 6 1.53 -7.74 -26.79
CA LEU A 6 0.73 -6.66 -26.21
C LEU A 6 -0.58 -7.16 -25.62
N LEU A 7 -1.27 -8.07 -26.32
CA LEU A 7 -2.50 -8.69 -25.81
C LEU A 7 -2.22 -9.51 -24.54
N LYS A 8 -1.14 -10.29 -24.52
CA LYS A 8 -0.78 -11.07 -23.33
C LYS A 8 -0.37 -10.19 -22.17
N LEU A 9 0.37 -9.12 -22.44
CA LEU A 9 0.76 -8.14 -21.44
C LEU A 9 -0.49 -7.52 -20.80
N LEU A 10 -1.43 -7.06 -21.63
CA LEU A 10 -2.69 -6.49 -21.18
C LEU A 10 -3.52 -7.48 -20.34
N ASP A 11 -3.68 -8.72 -20.81
CA ASP A 11 -4.40 -9.77 -20.09
C ASP A 11 -3.86 -9.99 -18.67
N VAL A 12 -2.53 -10.13 -18.55
CA VAL A 12 -1.89 -10.35 -17.25
C VAL A 12 -1.95 -9.11 -16.37
N MET A 13 -1.88 -7.91 -16.95
CA MET A 13 -2.09 -6.67 -16.20
C MET A 13 -3.51 -6.58 -15.64
N LEU A 14 -4.53 -6.84 -16.47
CA LEU A 14 -5.93 -6.80 -16.06
C LEU A 14 -6.23 -7.80 -14.94
N ASN A 15 -5.69 -9.03 -15.04
CA ASN A 15 -5.83 -10.03 -13.99
C ASN A 15 -5.16 -9.60 -12.67
N THR A 16 -3.98 -8.97 -12.75
CA THR A 16 -3.29 -8.47 -11.56
C THR A 16 -4.06 -7.32 -10.89
N VAL A 17 -4.60 -6.40 -11.69
CA VAL A 17 -5.45 -5.30 -11.19
C VAL A 17 -6.76 -5.83 -10.61
N ARG A 18 -7.38 -6.83 -11.26
CA ARG A 18 -8.58 -7.52 -10.76
C ARG A 18 -8.34 -8.07 -9.37
N SER A 19 -7.27 -8.84 -9.16
CA SER A 19 -6.94 -9.41 -7.84
C SER A 19 -6.79 -8.32 -6.78
N ALA A 20 -6.16 -7.19 -7.13
CA ALA A 20 -6.05 -6.05 -6.22
C ALA A 20 -7.41 -5.39 -5.90
N PHE A 21 -8.34 -5.29 -6.85
CA PHE A 21 -9.68 -4.77 -6.59
C PHE A 21 -10.57 -5.75 -5.83
N PHE A 22 -10.39 -7.05 -6.04
CA PHE A 22 -11.11 -8.09 -5.30
C PHE A 22 -10.78 -8.02 -3.80
N VAL A 23 -9.49 -7.90 -3.45
CA VAL A 23 -9.05 -7.72 -2.05
C VAL A 23 -9.57 -6.41 -1.43
N ARG A 24 -9.91 -5.41 -2.25
CA ARG A 24 -10.46 -4.12 -1.81
C ARG A 24 -11.99 -4.06 -1.82
N ASN A 25 -12.67 -5.20 -1.86
CA ASN A 25 -14.14 -5.30 -1.86
C ASN A 25 -14.84 -4.56 -3.02
N LYS A 26 -14.11 -4.23 -4.11
CA LYS A 26 -14.67 -3.54 -5.28
C LYS A 26 -15.17 -4.55 -6.32
N HIS A 27 -16.21 -5.30 -5.95
CA HIS A 27 -16.70 -6.44 -6.73
C HIS A 27 -17.13 -6.09 -8.17
N PHE A 28 -17.79 -4.94 -8.37
CA PHE A 28 -18.22 -4.52 -9.71
C PHE A 28 -17.04 -4.33 -10.68
N LEU A 29 -16.00 -3.60 -10.24
CA LEU A 29 -14.79 -3.38 -11.04
C LEU A 29 -14.02 -4.70 -11.26
N ALA A 30 -13.95 -5.56 -10.24
CA ALA A 30 -13.30 -6.86 -10.37
C ALA A 30 -14.01 -7.75 -11.41
N SER A 31 -15.35 -7.77 -11.43
CA SER A 31 -16.14 -8.52 -12.41
C SER A 31 -16.00 -7.94 -13.82
N LEU A 32 -15.98 -6.61 -13.98
CA LEU A 32 -15.75 -5.99 -15.28
C LEU A 32 -14.36 -6.34 -15.86
N LEU A 33 -13.32 -6.27 -15.04
CA LEU A 33 -11.96 -6.67 -15.45
C LEU A 33 -11.88 -8.16 -15.79
N THR A 34 -12.67 -9.00 -15.12
CA THR A 34 -12.78 -10.43 -15.42
C THR A 34 -13.29 -10.63 -16.84
N ALA A 35 -14.40 -9.98 -17.20
CA ALA A 35 -14.97 -10.10 -18.54
C ALA A 35 -13.98 -9.67 -19.64
N ILE A 36 -13.28 -8.55 -19.42
CA ILE A 36 -12.29 -8.03 -20.38
C ILE A 36 -11.07 -8.97 -20.49
N SER A 37 -10.57 -9.50 -19.37
CA SER A 37 -9.46 -10.46 -19.40
C SER A 37 -9.86 -11.75 -20.11
N THR A 38 -11.05 -12.30 -19.83
CA THR A 38 -11.54 -13.52 -20.49
C THR A 38 -11.68 -13.32 -22.01
N PHE A 39 -12.19 -12.16 -22.45
CA PHE A 39 -12.23 -11.82 -23.88
C PHE A 39 -10.83 -11.76 -24.50
N THR A 40 -9.88 -11.11 -23.82
CA THR A 40 -8.50 -10.98 -24.28
C THR A 40 -7.81 -12.35 -24.36
N TYR A 41 -8.07 -13.24 -23.40
CA TYR A 41 -7.54 -14.60 -23.35
C TYR A 41 -7.96 -15.43 -24.58
N PHE A 42 -9.24 -15.38 -24.98
CA PHE A 42 -9.70 -16.07 -26.19
C PHE A 42 -9.04 -15.53 -27.46
N LEU A 43 -8.85 -14.21 -27.57
CA LEU A 43 -8.10 -13.61 -28.69
C LEU A 43 -6.65 -14.10 -28.76
N ILE A 44 -6.00 -14.26 -27.60
CA ILE A 44 -4.64 -14.78 -27.51
C ILE A 44 -4.58 -16.24 -27.99
N ILE A 45 -5.53 -17.09 -27.59
CA ILE A 45 -5.60 -18.49 -28.04
C ILE A 45 -5.69 -18.56 -29.56
N VAL A 46 -6.62 -17.82 -30.16
CA VAL A 46 -6.82 -17.82 -31.62
C VAL A 46 -5.55 -17.41 -32.36
N LYS A 47 -4.82 -16.40 -31.87
CA LYS A 47 -3.57 -15.93 -32.48
C LYS A 47 -2.37 -16.85 -32.20
N LEU A 48 -2.33 -17.55 -31.06
CA LEU A 48 -1.25 -18.48 -30.71
C LEU A 48 -1.31 -19.76 -31.55
N LEU A 49 -2.50 -20.27 -31.86
CA LEU A 49 -2.69 -21.45 -32.70
C LEU A 49 -2.14 -21.26 -34.12
N GLN A 50 -1.96 -20.01 -34.57
CA GLN A 50 -1.40 -19.67 -35.88
C GLN A 50 0.14 -19.51 -35.87
N ILE A 51 0.78 -19.45 -34.69
CA ILE A 51 2.21 -19.07 -34.55
C ILE A 51 2.90 -20.02 -33.56
N SER A 52 3.51 -21.09 -34.04
CA SER A 52 4.25 -22.06 -33.22
C SER A 52 5.78 -21.88 -33.34
N SER A 53 6.35 -20.89 -32.65
CA SER A 53 7.80 -20.70 -32.58
C SER A 53 8.28 -20.56 -31.13
N PHE A 54 9.45 -21.12 -30.81
CA PHE A 54 10.10 -21.00 -29.50
C PHE A 54 10.29 -19.55 -29.06
N PHE A 55 10.57 -18.65 -30.01
CA PHE A 55 10.68 -17.21 -29.76
C PHE A 55 9.36 -16.60 -29.26
N SER A 56 8.22 -17.12 -29.71
CA SER A 56 6.89 -16.65 -29.27
C SER A 56 6.62 -17.04 -27.82
N ILE A 57 7.07 -18.22 -27.39
CA ILE A 57 6.95 -18.68 -26.00
C ILE A 57 7.78 -17.76 -25.08
N ALA A 58 9.02 -17.45 -25.45
CA ALA A 58 9.88 -16.54 -24.68
C ALA A 58 9.24 -15.14 -24.56
N LEU A 59 8.68 -14.62 -25.65
CA LEU A 59 8.04 -13.30 -25.67
C LEU A 59 6.76 -13.26 -24.80
N VAL A 60 5.94 -14.32 -24.84
CA VAL A 60 4.75 -14.46 -23.98
C VAL A 60 5.10 -14.56 -22.50
N SER A 61 6.17 -15.29 -22.17
CA SER A 61 6.68 -15.36 -20.79
C SER A 61 7.15 -14.00 -20.28
N LEU A 62 7.85 -13.22 -21.13
CA LEU A 62 8.26 -11.86 -20.78
C LEU A 62 7.05 -10.93 -20.58
N ALA A 63 6.02 -11.05 -21.42
CA ALA A 63 4.77 -10.32 -21.23
C ALA A 63 4.09 -10.65 -19.90
N ALA A 64 4.08 -11.93 -19.50
CA ALA A 64 3.51 -12.35 -18.21
C ALA A 64 4.30 -11.80 -17.02
N PHE A 65 5.63 -11.76 -17.12
CA PHE A 65 6.47 -11.15 -16.10
C PHE A 65 6.17 -9.65 -15.96
N LEU A 66 6.23 -8.89 -17.05
CA LEU A 66 5.99 -7.45 -17.01
C LEU A 66 4.55 -7.12 -16.60
N GLY A 67 3.59 -7.90 -17.07
CA GLY A 67 2.17 -7.72 -16.79
C GLY A 67 1.81 -7.97 -15.34
N SER A 68 2.56 -8.81 -14.61
CA SER A 68 2.36 -9.02 -13.17
C SER A 68 3.18 -8.07 -12.31
N TYR A 69 4.36 -7.62 -12.79
CA TYR A 69 5.25 -6.75 -12.02
C TYR A 69 4.84 -5.28 -12.02
N ILE A 70 4.38 -4.74 -13.15
CA ILE A 70 4.10 -3.31 -13.32
C ILE A 70 2.83 -2.86 -12.55
N PRO A 71 1.68 -3.54 -12.63
CA PRO A 71 0.45 -3.05 -12.02
C PRO A 71 0.52 -2.84 -10.50
N PRO A 72 1.11 -3.74 -9.68
CA PRO A 72 1.24 -3.52 -8.25
C PRO A 72 2.03 -2.24 -7.91
N ILE A 73 3.05 -1.90 -8.71
CA ILE A 73 3.84 -0.67 -8.52
C ILE A 73 2.99 0.57 -8.80
N ILE A 74 2.22 0.56 -9.89
CA ILE A 74 1.32 1.66 -10.25
C ILE A 74 0.23 1.80 -9.18
N ILE A 75 -0.39 0.69 -8.77
CA ILE A 75 -1.42 0.67 -7.73
C ILE A 75 -0.88 1.24 -6.41
N ARG A 76 0.34 0.89 -6.01
CA ARG A 76 0.99 1.44 -4.80
C ARG A 76 1.31 2.93 -4.90
N ARG A 77 1.58 3.45 -6.10
CA ARG A 77 1.78 4.89 -6.33
C ARG A 77 0.46 5.66 -6.35
N LEU A 78 -0.61 5.05 -6.86
CA LEU A 78 -1.95 5.63 -6.94
C LEU A 78 -2.75 5.47 -5.64
N GLU A 79 -2.35 4.57 -4.74
CA GLU A 79 -2.94 4.49 -3.40
C GLU A 79 -2.83 5.86 -2.73
N LYS A 80 -3.99 6.45 -2.43
CA LYS A 80 -4.07 7.67 -1.62
C LYS A 80 -3.27 7.43 -0.35
N ASP A 81 -2.49 8.44 0.00
CA ASP A 81 -1.79 8.55 1.26
C ASP A 81 -2.65 8.02 2.42
N LYS A 82 -2.31 6.84 2.94
CA LYS A 82 -3.01 6.29 4.10
C LYS A 82 -2.74 7.20 5.29
N VAL A 83 -3.81 7.61 5.98
CA VAL A 83 -3.72 8.32 7.24
C VAL A 83 -3.28 7.30 8.29
N TRP A 84 -2.07 7.48 8.81
CA TRP A 84 -1.52 6.60 9.85
C TRP A 84 -1.59 7.30 11.20
N VAL A 85 -1.96 6.57 12.24
CA VAL A 85 -1.91 7.07 13.61
C VAL A 85 -0.70 6.46 14.30
N PHE A 86 0.25 7.29 14.69
CA PHE A 86 1.40 6.86 15.48
C PHE A 86 1.02 6.95 16.95
N ASP A 87 0.94 5.80 17.61
CA ASP A 87 0.68 5.74 19.03
C ASP A 87 2.00 5.56 19.79
N ILE A 88 2.34 6.56 20.60
CA ILE A 88 3.68 6.77 21.14
C ILE A 88 3.63 6.80 22.66
N THR A 89 4.40 5.91 23.26
CA THR A 89 4.60 5.74 24.69
C THR A 89 6.00 6.23 25.08
N PRO A 90 6.10 7.37 25.78
CA PRO A 90 7.36 7.93 26.23
C PRO A 90 7.90 7.22 27.48
N ASN A 91 9.16 7.49 27.81
CA ASN A 91 9.82 6.91 28.99
C ASN A 91 9.46 7.61 30.30
N SER A 92 9.04 8.89 30.25
CA SER A 92 8.64 9.68 31.40
C SER A 92 7.50 10.61 31.04
N ASN A 93 6.82 11.14 32.07
CA ASN A 93 5.71 12.08 31.90
C ASN A 93 6.17 13.38 31.21
N GLU A 94 7.30 13.93 31.65
CA GLU A 94 7.86 15.18 31.12
C GLU A 94 8.23 15.06 29.65
N ASN A 95 8.95 13.98 29.29
CA ASN A 95 9.32 13.65 27.92
C ASN A 95 8.07 13.49 27.02
N GLY A 96 6.99 12.93 27.55
CA GLY A 96 5.72 12.81 26.85
C GLY A 96 5.06 14.14 26.52
N LYS A 97 5.01 15.05 27.50
CA LYS A 97 4.46 16.40 27.32
C LYS A 97 5.30 17.22 26.35
N GLU A 98 6.62 17.16 26.49
CA GLU A 98 7.54 17.88 25.61
C GLU A 98 7.39 17.41 24.16
N PHE A 99 7.41 16.08 23.93
CA PHE A 99 7.21 15.52 22.60
C PHE A 99 5.86 15.92 21.99
N ALA A 100 4.78 15.85 22.77
CA ALA A 100 3.45 16.26 22.30
C ALA A 100 3.43 17.73 21.88
N ASN A 101 4.03 18.62 22.66
CA ASN A 101 4.11 20.04 22.36
C ASN A 101 4.98 20.32 21.13
N GLN A 102 6.14 19.67 21.01
CA GLN A 102 7.01 19.78 19.84
C GLN A 102 6.27 19.36 18.56
N MET A 103 5.49 18.28 18.61
CA MET A 103 4.72 17.81 17.45
C MET A 103 3.56 18.76 17.10
N ARG A 104 2.87 19.34 18.09
CA ARG A 104 1.87 20.38 17.86
C ARG A 104 2.48 21.63 17.23
N ASN A 105 3.64 22.08 17.72
CA ASN A 105 4.35 23.25 17.20
C ASN A 105 4.81 23.05 15.75
N LYS A 106 5.06 21.80 15.34
CA LYS A 106 5.36 21.40 13.95
C LYS A 106 4.10 21.26 13.07
N GLY A 107 2.91 21.57 13.59
CA GLY A 107 1.65 21.55 12.84
C GLY A 107 1.00 20.17 12.72
N PHE A 108 1.43 19.18 13.50
CA PHE A 108 0.77 17.87 13.54
C PHE A 108 -0.47 17.90 14.44
N SER A 109 -1.49 17.12 14.08
CA SER A 109 -2.61 16.85 14.98
C SER A 109 -2.19 15.80 16.00
N VAL A 110 -2.28 16.14 17.29
CA VAL A 110 -1.81 15.32 18.41
C VAL A 110 -2.89 15.20 19.48
N VAL A 111 -3.25 13.97 19.81
CA VAL A 111 -4.12 13.65 20.95
C VAL A 111 -3.26 13.06 22.06
N THR A 112 -3.34 13.63 23.26
CA THR A 112 -2.62 13.13 24.44
C THR A 112 -3.55 12.40 25.39
N TYR A 113 -3.08 11.32 25.98
CA TYR A 113 -3.82 10.56 26.99
C TYR A 113 -2.87 10.08 28.10
N LYS A 114 -3.42 9.85 29.30
CA LYS A 114 -2.64 9.33 30.43
C LYS A 114 -2.63 7.81 30.36
N SER A 115 -1.47 7.22 30.61
CA SER A 115 -1.29 5.78 30.76
C SER A 115 -0.38 5.52 31.97
N TYR A 116 -0.41 4.30 32.50
CA TYR A 116 0.47 3.89 33.58
C TYR A 116 1.53 2.92 33.05
N ASN A 117 2.79 3.17 33.39
CA ASN A 117 3.86 2.24 33.05
C ASN A 117 3.85 1.03 34.01
N LYS A 118 4.76 0.06 33.79
CA LYS A 118 4.89 -1.12 34.66
C LYS A 118 5.18 -0.78 36.13
N GLY A 119 5.79 0.38 36.39
CA GLY A 119 6.07 0.92 37.72
C GLY A 119 4.89 1.69 38.34
N ASN A 120 3.70 1.67 37.71
CA ASN A 120 2.52 2.42 38.13
C ASN A 120 2.69 3.94 38.09
N GLU A 121 3.68 4.44 37.34
CA GLU A 121 3.89 5.87 37.15
C GLU A 121 3.01 6.38 36.01
N CYS A 122 2.34 7.50 36.23
CA CYS A 122 1.51 8.16 35.22
C CYS A 122 2.40 8.81 34.14
N VAL A 123 2.33 8.31 32.92
CA VAL A 123 3.00 8.84 31.72
C VAL A 123 1.98 9.42 30.73
N VAL A 124 2.38 10.46 29.98
CA VAL A 124 1.53 11.11 28.98
C VAL A 124 1.87 10.56 27.60
N CYS A 125 1.05 9.64 27.11
CA CYS A 125 1.17 9.09 25.76
C CYS A 125 0.56 10.02 24.72
N SER A 126 0.96 9.86 23.46
CA SER A 126 0.53 10.72 22.35
C SER A 126 0.17 9.90 21.11
N LYS A 127 -1.00 10.19 20.53
CA LYS A 127 -1.39 9.76 19.18
C LYS A 127 -1.14 10.91 18.21
N VAL A 128 -0.27 10.69 17.24
CA VAL A 128 0.06 11.68 16.20
C VAL A 128 -0.50 11.24 14.87
N PHE A 129 -1.34 12.08 14.26
CA PHE A 129 -2.02 11.76 13.00
C PHE A 129 -1.16 12.22 11.81
N SER A 130 -0.90 11.27 10.91
CA SER A 130 -0.24 11.53 9.64
C SER A 130 -1.26 11.77 8.55
N LYS A 131 -1.13 12.87 7.79
CA LYS A 131 -1.97 13.17 6.63
C LYS A 131 -1.44 12.52 5.34
N ASN A 132 -0.14 12.25 5.28
CA ASN A 132 0.52 11.73 4.09
C ASN A 132 1.81 10.96 4.40
N LYS A 133 2.35 10.24 3.42
CA LYS A 133 3.57 9.45 3.57
C LYS A 133 4.78 10.28 4.01
N THR A 134 4.84 11.55 3.60
CA THR A 134 5.89 12.50 4.01
C THR A 134 5.75 12.87 5.50
N HIS A 135 4.53 13.15 5.96
CA HIS A 135 4.21 13.36 7.38
C HIS A 135 4.57 12.13 8.21
N SER A 136 4.24 10.92 7.75
CA SER A 136 4.60 9.68 8.45
C SER A 136 6.11 9.54 8.61
N ARG A 137 6.88 9.89 7.58
CA ARG A 137 8.36 9.89 7.64
C ARG A 137 8.88 10.94 8.61
N LEU A 138 8.30 12.13 8.62
CA LEU A 138 8.66 13.20 9.55
C LEU A 138 8.36 12.80 11.00
N ILE A 139 7.18 12.25 11.28
CA ILE A 139 6.83 11.76 12.62
C ILE A 139 7.86 10.74 13.07
N LYS A 140 8.14 9.71 12.26
CA LYS A 140 9.11 8.66 12.59
C LYS A 140 10.52 9.19 12.87
N LYS A 141 10.96 10.23 12.13
CA LYS A 141 12.28 10.87 12.34
C LYS A 141 12.36 11.65 13.66
N ASN A 142 11.23 12.18 14.13
CA ASN A 142 11.18 13.01 15.34
C ASN A 142 10.92 12.21 16.63
N ILE A 143 10.61 10.92 16.55
CA ILE A 143 10.44 10.08 17.75
C ILE A 143 11.81 9.85 18.40
N PRO A 144 12.01 10.26 19.66
CA PRO A 144 13.28 10.08 20.37
C PRO A 144 13.66 8.60 20.54
N ARG A 145 14.97 8.32 20.57
CA ARG A 145 15.48 6.99 20.92
C ARG A 145 15.06 6.65 22.35
N GLY A 146 14.45 5.50 22.53
CA GLY A 146 13.94 5.02 23.82
C GLY A 146 12.42 5.01 23.92
N PHE A 147 11.71 5.80 23.12
CA PHE A 147 10.24 5.77 23.12
C PHE A 147 9.74 4.50 22.44
N LYS A 148 8.72 3.87 23.02
CA LYS A 148 8.01 2.76 22.40
C LYS A 148 6.89 3.34 21.53
N TRP A 149 6.71 2.82 20.33
CA TRP A 149 5.63 3.29 19.45
C TRP A 149 5.16 2.19 18.51
N HIS A 150 3.91 2.31 18.07
CA HIS A 150 3.34 1.45 17.05
C HIS A 150 2.43 2.28 16.13
N ILE A 151 2.15 1.73 14.96
CA ILE A 151 1.24 2.36 14.00
C ILE A 151 -0.10 1.68 14.12
N VAL A 152 -1.14 2.47 14.38
CA VAL A 152 -2.53 2.04 14.33
C VAL A 152 -3.09 2.48 12.98
N SER A 153 -3.55 1.51 12.20
CA SER A 153 -4.39 1.73 11.03
C SER A 153 -5.82 1.35 11.37
N ALA A 154 -6.80 2.15 10.91
CA ALA A 154 -8.16 1.66 10.81
C ALA A 154 -8.13 0.40 9.91
N ILE A 155 -8.70 -0.68 10.42
CA ILE A 155 -9.04 -1.84 9.60
C ILE A 155 -10.30 -1.41 8.86
N ASP A 156 -10.12 -0.94 7.63
CA ASP A 156 -11.23 -0.80 6.67
C ASP A 156 -11.58 -2.18 6.09
#